data_AF-X1H7S7-F1
#
_entry.id   AF-X1H7S7-F1
#
_cell.length_a   1.000
_cell.length_b   1.000
_cell.length_c   1.000
_cell.angle_alpha   90.00
_cell.angle_beta   90.00
_cell.angle_gamma   90.00
#
_symmetry.space_group_name_H-M   'P 1'
#
loop_
_entity.id
_entity.type
_entity.pdbx_description
1 polymer ?
#
loop_
_entity_poly.entity_id
_entity_poly.type
_entity_poly.pdbx_seq_one_letter_code
_entity_poly.pdbx_strand_id
1 'polypeptide(L)' 'MKQGFETEVHAHNTEEQVFIVLDGAGKLAIENENREISKGVAIYIPRKANHKIVATPPSFCNEKTALSVT' A
#
# COMPACT_ATOMS: atom_id res chain seq x y z
N MET A 1 -0.42 9.92 -6.85
CA MET A 1 -1.85 10.17 -6.50
C MET A 1 -1.91 11.42 -5.61
N LYS A 2 -2.99 12.22 -5.66
CA LYS A 2 -3.14 13.32 -4.70
C LYS A 2 -3.35 12.75 -3.29
N GLN A 3 -2.82 13.40 -2.27
CA GLN A 3 -3.08 13.02 -0.88
C GLN A 3 -4.60 12.93 -0.61
N GLY A 4 -5.03 11.85 0.04
CA GLY A 4 -6.43 11.56 0.32
C GLY A 4 -7.18 10.92 -0.86
N PHE A 5 -6.54 10.74 -2.02
CA PHE A 5 -7.10 9.90 -3.09
C PHE A 5 -7.20 8.46 -2.59
N GLU A 6 -8.35 7.83 -2.86
CA GLU A 6 -8.55 6.42 -2.59
C GLU A 6 -9.26 5.72 -3.74
N THR A 7 -9.00 4.43 -3.89
CA THR A 7 -9.79 3.55 -4.75
C THR A 7 -10.96 2.97 -3.95
N GLU A 8 -12.01 2.55 -4.66
CA GLU A 8 -13.00 1.63 -4.08
C GLU A 8 -12.36 0.28 -3.73
N VAL A 9 -12.99 -0.48 -2.85
CA VAL A 9 -12.62 -1.89 -2.63
C VAL A 9 -13.07 -2.68 -3.86
N HIS A 10 -12.13 -3.36 -4.51
CA HIS A 10 -12.43 -4.15 -5.70
C HIS A 10 -11.44 -5.31 -5.88
N ALA A 11 -11.75 -6.19 -6.82
CA ALA A 11 -10.89 -7.30 -7.25
C ALA A 11 -11.02 -7.51 -8.76
N HIS A 12 -9.92 -7.95 -9.38
CA HIS A 12 -9.90 -8.31 -10.80
C HIS A 12 -10.15 -9.81 -10.96
N ASN A 13 -11.12 -10.17 -11.80
CA ASN A 13 -11.48 -11.57 -12.01
C ASN A 13 -10.49 -12.30 -12.92
N THR A 14 -9.89 -11.60 -13.87
CA THR A 14 -9.09 -12.18 -14.97
C THR A 14 -7.65 -11.68 -14.98
N GLU A 15 -7.37 -10.52 -14.39
CA GLU A 15 -6.06 -9.87 -14.39
C GLU A 15 -5.38 -9.93 -13.01
N GLU A 16 -4.07 -10.04 -13.03
CA GLU A 16 -3.22 -9.73 -11.88
C GLU A 16 -2.76 -8.28 -11.97
N GLN A 17 -2.40 -7.69 -10.84
CA GLN A 17 -1.95 -6.31 -10.79
C GLN A 17 -0.63 -6.17 -10.03
N VAL A 18 0.27 -5.34 -10.55
CA VAL A 18 1.47 -4.92 -9.83
C VAL A 18 1.43 -3.41 -9.65
N PHE A 19 1.51 -2.96 -8.39
CA PHE A 19 1.67 -1.55 -8.05
C PHE A 19 3.14 -1.25 -7.75
N ILE A 20 3.70 -0.23 -8.40
CA ILE A 20 5.05 0.28 -8.10
C ILE A 20 4.89 1.69 -7.53
N VAL A 21 5.35 1.89 -6.30
CA VAL A 21 5.34 3.22 -5.67
C VAL A 21 6.58 3.97 -6.14
N LEU A 22 6.42 4.81 -7.16
CA LEU A 22 7.51 5.61 -7.71
C LEU A 22 7.91 6.78 -6.80
N ASP A 23 6.93 7.33 -6.07
CA ASP A 23 7.13 8.40 -5.10
C ASP A 23 5.94 8.47 -4.11
N GLY A 24 6.15 9.12 -2.97
CA GLY A 24 5.15 9.31 -1.92
C GLY A 24 4.93 8.09 -1.01
N ALA A 25 3.78 8.09 -0.32
CA ALA A 25 3.38 7.03 0.61
C ALA A 25 1.88 6.74 0.51
N GLY A 26 1.48 5.60 1.04
CA GLY A 26 0.09 5.18 1.08
C GLY A 26 -0.17 4.06 2.07
N LYS A 27 -1.45 3.71 2.18
CA LYS A 27 -1.92 2.48 2.81
C LYS A 27 -2.54 1.60 1.75
N LEU A 28 -2.26 0.32 1.85
CA LEU A 28 -2.79 -0.72 0.99
C LEU A 28 -3.47 -1.75 1.89
N ALA A 29 -4.75 -2.01 1.61
CA ALA A 29 -5.47 -3.15 2.14
C ALA A 29 -5.52 -4.23 1.05
N ILE A 30 -5.13 -5.46 1.38
CA ILE A 30 -5.36 -6.65 0.56
C ILE A 30 -5.92 -7.72 1.48
N GLU A 31 -7.12 -8.23 1.16
CA GLU A 31 -7.85 -9.17 2.01
C GLU A 31 -7.94 -8.68 3.47
N ASN A 32 -7.32 -9.41 4.40
CA ASN A 32 -7.34 -9.11 5.83
C ASN A 32 -6.07 -8.38 6.32
N GLU A 33 -5.19 -7.99 5.39
CA GLU A 33 -3.93 -7.32 5.70
C GLU A 33 -3.96 -5.84 5.33
N ASN A 34 -3.43 -5.00 6.23
CA ASN A 34 -3.16 -3.59 5.97
C ASN A 34 -1.65 -3.35 6.03
N ARG A 35 -1.12 -2.67 5.02
CA ARG A 35 0.31 -2.38 4.88
C ARG A 35 0.50 -0.89 4.62
N GLU A 36 1.48 -0.28 5.28
CA GLU A 36 2.03 0.99 4.82
C GLU A 36 2.97 0.73 3.64
N ILE A 37 2.86 1.55 2.61
CA ILE A 37 3.67 1.45 1.40
C ILE A 37 4.32 2.80 1.11
N SER A 38 5.54 2.78 0.62
CA SER A 38 6.31 3.98 0.31
C SER A 38 7.19 3.77 -0.92
N LYS A 39 7.81 4.86 -1.38
CA LYS A 39 8.70 4.88 -2.54
C LYS A 39 9.66 3.69 -2.59
N GLY A 40 9.73 3.05 -3.75
CA GLY A 40 10.64 1.94 -4.03
C GLY A 40 10.06 0.55 -3.78
N VAL A 41 8.85 0.47 -3.24
CA VAL A 41 8.15 -0.82 -3.05
C VAL A 41 7.36 -1.19 -4.30
N ALA A 42 7.47 -2.46 -4.70
CA ALA A 42 6.56 -3.11 -5.64
C ALA A 42 5.62 -4.05 -4.88
N ILE A 43 4.32 -3.95 -5.13
CA ILE A 43 3.28 -4.77 -4.55
C ILE A 43 2.68 -5.63 -5.66
N TYR A 44 2.63 -6.93 -5.44
CA TYR A 44 1.87 -7.86 -6.26
C TYR A 44 0.49 -8.11 -5.65
N ILE A 45 -0.55 -7.99 -6.48
CA ILE A 45 -1.95 -8.20 -6.12
C ILE A 45 -2.48 -9.37 -6.97
N PRO A 46 -2.72 -10.54 -6.37
CA PRO A 46 -3.27 -11.69 -7.08
C PRO A 46 -4.67 -11.42 -7.61
N ARG A 47 -5.06 -12.19 -8.64
CA ARG A 47 -6.46 -12.27 -9.07
C ARG A 47 -7.40 -12.56 -7.91
N LYS A 48 -8.60 -11.99 -7.97
CA LYS A 48 -9.68 -12.15 -6.99
C LYS A 48 -9.36 -11.65 -5.58
N ALA A 49 -8.17 -11.09 -5.34
CA ALA A 49 -7.85 -10.47 -4.07
C ALA A 49 -8.54 -9.10 -3.97
N ASN A 50 -9.40 -8.94 -2.97
CA ASN A 50 -10.00 -7.65 -2.66
C ASN A 50 -8.93 -6.69 -2.17
N HIS A 51 -8.85 -5.53 -2.80
CA HIS A 51 -7.85 -4.53 -2.46
C HIS A 51 -8.36 -3.10 -2.54
N LYS A 52 -7.74 -2.23 -1.75
CA LYS A 52 -7.96 -0.79 -1.71
C LYS A 52 -6.65 -0.06 -1.43
N ILE A 53 -6.42 1.05 -2.14
CA ILE A 53 -5.26 1.90 -1.94
C ILE A 53 -5.72 3.30 -1.53
N VAL A 54 -5.04 3.86 -0.54
CA VAL A 54 -5.23 5.22 -0.06
C VAL A 54 -3.89 5.94 -0.10
N ALA A 55 -3.82 7.06 -0.83
CA ALA A 55 -2.65 7.92 -0.81
C ALA A 55 -2.63 8.72 0.50
N THR A 56 -1.57 8.54 1.29
CA THR A 56 -1.39 9.22 2.57
C THR A 56 -0.28 10.25 2.47
N PRO A 57 -0.23 11.24 3.38
CA PRO A 57 1.04 11.95 3.57
C PRO A 57 2.14 10.95 3.96
N PRO A 58 3.42 11.26 3.67
CA PRO A 58 4.54 10.44 4.12
C PRO A 58 4.45 10.19 5.62
N SER A 59 4.49 8.92 6.05
CA SER A 59 4.72 8.62 7.45
C SER A 59 6.17 8.98 7.76
N PHE A 60 6.38 10.04 8.54
CA PHE A 60 7.70 10.34 9.09
C PHE A 60 8.02 9.24 10.11
N CYS A 61 8.83 8.26 9.71
CA CYS A 61 9.47 7.38 10.66
C CYS A 61 10.63 8.17 11.28
N ASN A 62 10.45 8.70 12.49
CA ASN A 62 11.59 9.20 13.24
C ASN A 62 12.48 8.00 13.56
N GLU A 63 13.76 8.12 13.21
CA GLU A 63 14.82 7.10 13.36
C GLU A 63 15.03 6.61 14.82
N LYS A 64 14.25 7.13 15.78
CA LYS A 64 14.33 6.81 17.22
C LYS A 64 13.39 5.69 17.69
N THR A 65 12.56 5.09 16.83
CA THR A 65 11.62 4.03 17.26
C THR A 65 11.83 2.68 16.56
N ALA A 66 13.06 2.38 16.14
CA ALA A 66 13.48 0.98 15.97
C ALA A 66 13.91 0.43 17.34
N LEU A 67 12.96 0.28 18.27
CA LEU A 67 13.20 -0.41 19.54
C LEU A 67 13.20 -1.92 19.28
N SER A 68 14.25 -2.57 19.78
CA SER A 68 14.62 -3.98 19.62
C SER A 68 13.47 -4.98 19.60
N VAL A 69 13.49 -5.89 18.62
CA VAL A 69 13.03 -7.26 18.82
C VAL A 69 14.29 -8.09 19.00
N THR A 70 14.47 -8.63 20.20
CA THR A 70 15.50 -9.64 20.53
C THR A 70 14.86 -11.01 20.38
#